data_AF-A0A1F6SPF6-F1
#
_entry.id   AF-A0A1F6SPF6-F1
#
_cell.length_a   1.000
_cell.length_b   1.000
_cell.length_c   1.000
_cell.angle_alpha   90.00
_cell.angle_beta   90.00
_cell.angle_gamma   90.00
#
_symmetry.space_group_name_H-M   'P 1'
#
loop_
_entity.id
_entity.type
_entity.pdbx_description
1 polymer ?
#
loop_
_entity_poly.entity_id
_entity_poly.type
_entity_poly.pdbx_seq_one_letter_code
_entity_poly.pdbx_strand_id
1 'polypeptide(L)'
;MSKKLDRSVIKSAAAVKELSQGELQKMAHEGTKEAVEKIRKYVEAEKDFEKKSYAEMALEECEVFYYQPRNEKEEEDFLLSELIRRKENYIDDLMMKIEGIESEIEKLMLEKKVHEKVLSSHKNKKEEWKYNWMQDFVTMEENKLGEIRDELAYDEAWVVEAKKIITTARYRNMPKRHLEHYDFNVDDGYENEHDCDCDDDEDCCDCLT
;
A
#
# COMPACT_ATOMS: atom_id res chain seq x y z
N MET A 1 -7.03 -46.66 30.23
CA MET A 1 -7.59 -46.35 28.90
C MET A 1 -6.52 -45.65 28.08
N SER A 2 -5.88 -46.39 27.17
CA SER A 2 -4.78 -45.91 26.31
C SER A 2 -5.34 -45.08 25.17
N LYS A 3 -5.09 -43.76 25.16
CA LYS A 3 -5.30 -42.93 23.96
C LYS A 3 -4.17 -43.25 22.98
N LYS A 4 -4.48 -44.02 21.94
CA LYS A 4 -3.65 -44.13 20.74
C LYS A 4 -3.63 -42.75 20.08
N LEU A 5 -2.50 -42.05 20.16
CA LEU A 5 -2.23 -40.89 19.34
C LEU A 5 -2.15 -41.34 17.88
N ASP A 6 -3.06 -40.79 17.10
CA ASP A 6 -3.24 -41.01 15.68
C ASP A 6 -1.96 -40.62 14.95
N ARG A 7 -1.29 -41.61 14.34
CA ARG A 7 0.01 -41.48 13.65
C ARG A 7 -0.11 -40.82 12.27
N SER A 8 -1.27 -40.27 11.92
CA SER A 8 -1.59 -39.83 10.56
C SER A 8 -1.35 -38.34 10.26
N VAL A 9 -0.99 -37.51 11.24
CA VAL A 9 -0.83 -36.05 11.04
C VAL A 9 0.61 -35.59 10.76
N ILE A 10 1.60 -36.51 10.73
CA ILE A 10 3.02 -36.16 10.50
C ILE A 10 3.48 -36.54 9.08
N LYS A 11 2.73 -36.12 8.06
CA LYS A 11 3.15 -36.28 6.65
C LYS A 11 2.77 -35.05 5.81
N SER A 12 3.39 -33.92 6.09
CA SER A 12 3.51 -32.84 5.10
C SER A 12 4.77 -31.96 5.24
N ALA A 13 5.67 -32.26 6.19
CA ALA A 13 7.04 -31.74 6.12
C ALA A 13 7.80 -32.49 5.02
N ALA A 14 7.50 -32.19 3.76
CA ALA A 14 8.40 -32.51 2.68
C ALA A 14 9.73 -31.87 3.05
N ALA A 15 10.75 -32.70 3.28
CA ALA A 15 12.11 -32.23 3.51
C ALA A 15 12.49 -31.34 2.33
N VAL A 16 12.50 -30.02 2.54
CA VAL A 16 13.14 -29.11 1.62
C VAL A 16 14.58 -29.58 1.57
N LYS A 17 15.00 -30.13 0.43
CA LYS A 17 16.38 -30.57 0.21
C LYS A 17 17.26 -29.38 0.57
N GLU A 18 18.20 -29.56 1.49
CA GLU A 18 19.16 -28.52 1.85
C GLU A 18 19.84 -28.05 0.56
N LEU A 19 19.66 -26.77 0.21
CA LEU A 19 20.25 -26.18 -0.98
C LEU A 19 21.59 -25.57 -0.59
N SER A 20 22.64 -25.97 -1.28
CA SER A 20 23.93 -25.31 -1.14
C SER A 20 23.88 -23.89 -1.71
N GLN A 21 24.78 -23.01 -1.25
CA GLN A 21 24.94 -21.65 -1.81
C GLN A 21 25.14 -21.69 -3.33
N GLY A 22 25.94 -22.63 -3.84
CA GLY A 22 26.15 -22.80 -5.28
C GLY A 22 24.90 -23.24 -6.06
N GLU A 23 24.02 -24.06 -5.46
CA GLU A 23 22.73 -24.40 -6.06
C GLU A 23 21.78 -23.19 -6.06
N LEU A 24 21.75 -22.40 -4.98
CA LEU A 24 20.97 -21.16 -4.89
C LEU A 24 21.40 -20.14 -5.94
N GLN A 25 22.70 -19.88 -6.07
CA GLN A 25 23.24 -18.94 -7.06
C GLN A 25 22.94 -19.40 -8.50
N LYS A 26 23.07 -20.69 -8.78
CA LYS A 26 22.71 -21.23 -10.10
C LYS A 26 21.24 -20.97 -10.41
N MET A 27 20.35 -21.26 -9.47
CA MET A 27 18.91 -21.05 -9.66
C MET A 27 18.56 -19.55 -9.77
N ALA A 28 19.27 -18.69 -9.04
CA ALA A 28 19.11 -17.24 -9.17
C ALA A 28 19.31 -16.77 -10.62
N HIS A 29 20.40 -17.20 -11.27
CA HIS A 29 20.66 -16.84 -12.66
C HIS A 29 19.75 -17.53 -13.68
N GLU A 30 19.05 -18.63 -13.32
CA GLU A 30 18.14 -19.32 -14.24
C GLU A 30 16.89 -18.47 -14.52
N GLY A 31 16.42 -17.67 -13.56
CA GLY A 31 15.27 -16.77 -13.77
C GLY A 31 14.01 -17.49 -14.24
N THR A 32 13.76 -18.71 -13.74
CA THR A 32 12.59 -19.52 -14.10
C THR A 32 11.54 -19.51 -12.99
N LYS A 33 10.29 -19.80 -13.32
CA LYS A 33 9.21 -19.88 -12.34
C LYS A 33 9.51 -20.97 -11.30
N GLU A 34 10.03 -22.10 -11.76
CA GLU A 34 10.40 -23.25 -10.93
C GLU A 34 11.53 -22.90 -9.96
N ALA A 35 12.53 -22.13 -10.41
CA ALA A 35 13.60 -21.62 -9.56
C ALA A 35 13.06 -20.67 -8.47
N VAL A 36 12.23 -19.69 -8.86
CA VAL A 36 11.59 -18.75 -7.91
C VAL A 36 10.79 -19.51 -6.84
N GLU A 37 9.94 -20.45 -7.24
CA GLU A 37 9.12 -21.24 -6.29
C GLU A 37 9.99 -22.08 -5.34
N LYS A 38 11.09 -22.63 -5.85
CA LYS A 38 11.98 -23.49 -5.06
C LYS A 38 12.81 -22.71 -4.06
N ILE A 39 13.35 -21.55 -4.46
CA ILE A 39 14.07 -20.66 -3.55
C ILE A 39 13.10 -20.09 -2.49
N ARG A 40 11.89 -19.67 -2.88
CA ARG A 40 10.87 -19.17 -1.94
C ARG A 40 10.51 -20.19 -0.86
N LYS A 41 10.26 -21.44 -1.24
CA LYS A 41 10.01 -22.54 -0.29
C LYS A 41 11.21 -22.80 0.64
N TYR A 42 12.43 -22.59 0.15
CA TYR A 42 13.63 -22.68 0.98
C TYR A 42 13.69 -21.55 2.02
N VAL A 43 13.47 -20.30 1.60
CA VAL A 43 13.43 -19.13 2.51
C VAL A 43 12.39 -19.30 3.62
N GLU A 44 11.21 -19.83 3.31
CA GLU A 44 10.14 -20.07 4.29
C GLU A 44 10.47 -21.19 5.29
N ALA A 45 11.24 -22.20 4.87
CA ALA A 45 11.57 -23.36 5.68
C ALA A 45 12.87 -23.19 6.49
N GLU A 46 13.79 -22.35 6.02
CA GLU A 46 15.09 -22.12 6.64
C GLU A 46 14.96 -21.30 7.94
N LYS A 47 15.66 -21.76 8.98
CA LYS A 47 15.67 -21.12 10.30
C LYS A 47 17.00 -20.45 10.60
N ASP A 48 18.07 -20.89 9.95
CA ASP A 48 19.37 -20.26 10.05
C ASP A 48 19.35 -18.90 9.35
N PHE A 49 19.69 -17.85 10.09
CA PHE A 49 19.58 -16.47 9.62
C PHE A 49 20.49 -16.20 8.42
N GLU A 50 21.73 -16.69 8.44
CA GLU A 50 22.71 -16.44 7.37
C GLU A 50 22.30 -17.16 6.09
N LYS A 51 21.89 -18.43 6.19
CA LYS A 51 21.38 -19.20 5.04
C LYS A 51 20.11 -18.59 4.48
N LYS A 52 19.20 -18.14 5.35
CA LYS A 52 17.95 -17.50 4.94
C LYS A 52 18.22 -16.19 4.20
N SER A 53 19.06 -15.32 4.76
CA SER A 53 19.43 -14.04 4.13
C SER A 53 20.09 -14.26 2.76
N TYR A 54 20.98 -15.25 2.64
CA TYR A 54 21.56 -15.62 1.35
C TYR A 54 20.51 -16.09 0.34
N ALA A 55 19.55 -16.91 0.79
CA ALA A 55 18.47 -17.37 -0.07
C ALA A 55 17.48 -16.25 -0.45
N GLU A 56 17.27 -15.24 0.40
CA GLU A 56 16.50 -14.04 0.09
C GLU A 56 17.17 -13.24 -1.03
N MET A 57 18.48 -13.01 -0.96
CA MET A 57 19.24 -12.37 -2.05
C MET A 57 19.15 -13.16 -3.37
N ALA A 58 19.31 -14.49 -3.30
CA ALA A 58 19.18 -15.35 -4.47
C ALA A 58 17.77 -15.33 -5.05
N LEU A 59 16.73 -15.18 -4.20
CA LEU A 59 15.34 -15.05 -4.64
C LEU A 59 15.09 -13.73 -5.35
N GLU A 60 15.60 -12.62 -4.80
CA GLU A 60 15.50 -11.29 -5.41
C GLU A 60 16.14 -11.29 -6.81
N GLU A 61 17.37 -11.79 -6.92
CA GLU A 61 18.07 -11.93 -8.20
C GLU A 61 17.30 -12.83 -9.18
N CYS A 62 16.77 -13.96 -8.70
CA CYS A 62 15.93 -14.85 -9.52
C CYS A 62 14.67 -14.16 -10.03
N GLU A 63 14.01 -13.37 -9.18
CA GLU A 63 12.81 -12.62 -9.52
C GLU A 63 13.13 -11.54 -10.56
N VAL A 64 14.30 -10.88 -10.46
CA VAL A 64 14.79 -9.93 -11.50
C VAL A 64 14.86 -10.58 -12.87
N PHE A 65 15.53 -11.71 -13.01
CA PHE A 65 15.64 -12.39 -14.30
C PHE A 65 14.30 -12.98 -14.79
N TYR A 66 13.44 -13.42 -13.88
CA TYR A 66 12.14 -13.99 -14.23
C TYR A 66 11.16 -12.93 -14.75
N TYR A 67 11.13 -11.76 -14.12
CA TYR A 67 10.18 -10.71 -14.44
C TYR A 67 10.69 -9.70 -15.48
N GLN A 68 11.97 -9.73 -15.84
CA GLN A 68 12.50 -8.90 -16.91
C GLN A 68 11.64 -9.03 -18.20
N PRO A 69 11.10 -7.91 -18.74
CA PRO A 69 10.38 -7.90 -20.00
C PRO A 69 11.25 -8.36 -21.17
N ARG A 70 10.68 -9.10 -22.10
CA ARG A 70 11.38 -9.66 -23.27
C ARG A 70 10.83 -9.16 -24.60
N ASN A 71 9.75 -8.40 -24.56
CA ASN A 71 9.10 -7.78 -25.71
C ASN A 71 8.23 -6.59 -25.24
N GLU A 72 7.78 -5.78 -26.18
CA GLU A 72 6.99 -4.57 -25.93
C GLU A 72 5.70 -4.85 -25.13
N LYS A 73 4.99 -5.94 -25.43
CA LYS A 73 3.76 -6.29 -24.70
C LYS A 73 4.04 -6.63 -23.24
N GLU A 74 5.16 -7.29 -22.97
CA GLU A 74 5.61 -7.58 -21.61
C GLU A 74 6.09 -6.32 -20.88
N GLU A 75 6.66 -5.35 -21.59
CA GLU A 75 7.04 -4.05 -21.03
C GLU A 75 5.82 -3.24 -20.61
N GLU A 76 4.78 -3.19 -21.46
CA GLU A 76 3.48 -2.60 -21.09
C GLU A 76 2.86 -3.28 -19.87
N ASP A 77 2.81 -4.62 -19.84
CA ASP A 77 2.21 -5.36 -18.73
C ASP A 77 3.04 -5.18 -17.43
N PHE A 78 4.37 -5.03 -17.55
CA PHE A 78 5.28 -4.73 -16.43
C PHE A 78 5.03 -3.32 -15.87
N LEU A 79 4.98 -2.30 -16.74
CA LEU A 79 4.68 -0.92 -16.35
C LEU A 79 3.29 -0.80 -15.73
N LEU A 80 2.29 -1.47 -16.31
CA LEU A 80 0.93 -1.47 -15.76
C LEU A 80 0.88 -2.13 -14.36
N SER A 81 1.69 -3.16 -14.12
CA SER A 81 1.80 -3.78 -12.80
C SER A 81 2.31 -2.79 -11.75
N GLU A 82 3.26 -1.93 -12.12
CA GLU A 82 3.73 -0.86 -11.24
C GLU A 82 2.67 0.21 -11.00
N LEU A 83 1.97 0.67 -12.04
CA LEU A 83 0.89 1.65 -11.89
C LEU A 83 -0.21 1.13 -10.95
N ILE A 84 -0.57 -0.15 -11.09
CA ILE A 84 -1.51 -0.82 -10.18
C ILE A 84 -0.98 -0.79 -8.74
N ARG A 85 0.30 -1.09 -8.52
CA ARG A 85 0.89 -1.09 -7.17
C ARG A 85 0.86 0.31 -6.54
N ARG A 86 1.27 1.34 -7.27
CA ARG A 86 1.24 2.73 -6.79
C ARG A 86 -0.19 3.14 -6.42
N LYS A 87 -1.16 2.78 -7.26
CA LYS A 87 -2.57 3.05 -7.03
C LYS A 87 -3.13 2.29 -5.83
N GLU A 88 -2.74 1.03 -5.61
CA GLU A 88 -3.08 0.27 -4.40
C GLU A 88 -2.51 0.92 -3.12
N ASN A 89 -1.28 1.42 -3.15
CA ASN A 89 -0.72 2.14 -2.01
C ASN A 89 -1.46 3.45 -1.74
N TYR A 90 -1.81 4.19 -2.80
CA TYR A 90 -2.61 5.42 -2.66
C TYR A 90 -4.02 5.14 -2.09
N ILE A 91 -4.64 4.02 -2.46
CA ILE A 91 -5.89 3.54 -1.84
C ILE A 91 -5.71 3.33 -0.34
N ASP A 92 -4.63 2.68 0.09
CA ASP A 92 -4.31 2.50 1.51
C ASP A 92 -4.19 3.87 2.23
N ASP A 93 -3.57 4.87 1.58
CA ASP A 93 -3.48 6.24 2.11
C ASP A 93 -4.85 6.94 2.21
N LEU A 94 -5.71 6.79 1.20
CA LEU A 94 -7.09 7.31 1.23
C LEU A 94 -7.89 6.67 2.37
N MET A 95 -7.75 5.37 2.61
CA MET A 95 -8.40 4.69 3.72
C MET A 95 -7.96 5.26 5.08
N MET A 96 -6.67 5.50 5.28
CA MET A 96 -6.16 6.15 6.50
C MET A 96 -6.70 7.59 6.65
N LYS A 97 -6.79 8.35 5.55
CA LYS A 97 -7.39 9.70 5.55
C LYS A 97 -8.87 9.68 5.94
N ILE A 98 -9.64 8.71 5.44
CA ILE A 98 -11.05 8.51 5.81
C ILE A 98 -11.20 8.32 7.32
N GLU A 99 -10.42 7.40 7.92
CA GLU A 99 -10.45 7.15 9.37
C GLU A 99 -10.12 8.43 10.17
N GLY A 100 -9.14 9.21 9.70
CA GLY A 100 -8.77 10.49 10.30
C GLY A 100 -9.91 11.52 10.28
N ILE A 101 -10.59 11.67 9.14
CA ILE A 101 -11.71 12.62 8.99
C ILE A 101 -12.92 12.17 9.81
N GLU A 102 -13.24 10.87 9.81
CA GLU A 102 -14.33 10.32 10.63
C GLU A 102 -14.11 10.62 12.12
N SER A 103 -12.88 10.46 12.62
CA SER A 103 -12.50 10.81 13.99
C SER A 103 -12.67 12.32 14.28
N GLU A 104 -12.28 13.19 13.34
CA GLU A 104 -12.45 14.63 13.51
C GLU A 104 -13.93 15.05 13.50
N ILE A 105 -14.76 14.45 12.64
CA ILE A 105 -16.22 14.65 12.66
C ILE A 105 -16.80 14.27 14.01
N GLU A 106 -16.41 13.12 14.58
CA GLU A 106 -16.86 12.69 15.91
C GLU A 106 -16.48 13.71 16.99
N LYS A 107 -15.23 14.21 16.96
CA LYS A 107 -14.75 15.25 17.86
C LYS A 107 -15.55 16.55 17.73
N LEU A 108 -15.73 17.06 16.52
CA LEU A 108 -16.51 18.28 16.25
C LEU A 108 -17.96 18.13 16.72
N MET A 109 -18.55 16.94 16.55
CA MET A 109 -19.90 16.64 17.04
C MET A 109 -20.00 16.62 18.58
N LEU A 110 -18.95 16.17 19.28
CA LEU A 110 -18.88 16.28 20.74
C LEU A 110 -18.73 17.73 21.20
N GLU A 111 -17.84 18.49 20.57
CA GLU A 111 -17.64 19.91 20.86
C GLU A 111 -18.91 20.72 20.62
N LYS A 112 -19.62 20.45 19.52
CA LYS A 112 -20.95 21.03 19.24
C LYS A 112 -21.94 20.76 20.38
N LYS A 113 -22.03 19.52 20.88
CA LYS A 113 -22.92 19.17 22.01
C LYS A 113 -22.54 19.93 23.29
N VAL A 114 -21.25 20.09 23.57
CA VAL A 114 -20.78 20.90 24.69
C VAL A 114 -21.17 22.36 24.48
N HIS A 115 -20.98 22.87 23.28
CA HIS A 115 -21.30 24.25 22.94
C HIS A 115 -22.79 24.57 23.11
N GLU A 116 -23.68 23.69 22.66
CA GLU A 116 -25.13 23.81 22.86
C GLU A 116 -25.53 23.89 24.34
N LYS A 117 -24.87 23.11 25.20
CA LYS A 117 -25.07 23.17 26.67
C LYS A 117 -24.57 24.48 27.28
N VAL A 118 -23.43 24.96 26.80
CA VAL A 118 -22.84 26.23 27.26
C VAL A 118 -23.76 27.41 26.89
N LEU A 119 -24.24 27.46 25.65
CA LEU A 119 -25.15 28.51 25.17
C LEU A 119 -26.51 28.49 25.86
N SER A 120 -27.06 27.30 26.12
CA SER A 120 -28.34 27.18 26.84
C SER A 120 -28.25 27.65 28.30
N SER A 121 -27.08 27.51 28.92
CA SER A 121 -26.79 27.97 30.29
C SER A 121 -26.45 29.46 30.37
N HIS A 122 -25.98 30.08 29.28
CA HIS A 122 -25.53 31.47 29.24
C HIS A 122 -26.24 32.26 28.13
N LYS A 123 -27.58 32.33 28.20
CA LYS A 123 -28.45 32.89 27.15
C LYS A 123 -28.15 34.34 26.76
N ASN A 124 -27.62 35.13 27.69
CA ASN A 124 -27.23 36.53 27.50
C ASN A 124 -25.84 36.72 26.87
N LYS A 125 -25.08 35.65 26.64
CA LYS A 125 -23.71 35.67 26.11
C LYS A 125 -23.61 35.10 24.68
N LYS A 126 -24.72 34.63 24.11
CA LYS A 126 -24.77 33.90 22.84
C LYS A 126 -24.23 34.68 21.63
N GLU A 127 -24.41 35.99 21.61
CA GLU A 127 -23.90 36.85 20.52
C GLU A 127 -22.45 37.31 20.73
N GLU A 128 -21.93 37.24 21.97
CA GLU A 128 -20.53 37.61 22.28
C GLU A 128 -19.53 36.46 22.05
N TRP A 129 -19.99 35.21 22.00
CA TRP A 129 -19.11 34.04 21.97
C TRP A 129 -18.96 33.46 20.56
N LYS A 130 -17.70 33.26 20.13
CA LYS A 130 -17.20 33.00 18.75
C LYS A 130 -17.72 31.73 18.04
N TYR A 131 -18.61 30.96 18.63
CA TYR A 131 -18.78 29.53 18.31
C TYR A 131 -20.13 29.15 17.69
N ASN A 132 -20.83 30.09 17.04
CA ASN A 132 -22.10 29.82 16.35
C ASN A 132 -21.97 28.96 15.07
N TRP A 133 -20.75 28.60 14.66
CA TRP A 133 -20.45 27.97 13.37
C TRP A 133 -20.00 26.50 13.48
N MET A 134 -20.19 25.85 14.64
CA MET A 134 -19.77 24.45 14.84
C MET A 134 -20.42 23.46 13.85
N GLN A 135 -21.63 23.74 13.38
CA GLN A 135 -22.27 22.91 12.36
C GLN A 135 -21.58 23.05 10.99
N ASP A 136 -21.03 24.22 10.68
CA ASP A 136 -20.39 24.45 9.39
C ASP A 136 -19.07 23.65 9.32
N PHE A 137 -18.30 23.61 10.42
CA PHE A 137 -17.12 22.75 10.51
C PHE A 137 -17.45 21.27 10.30
N VAL A 138 -18.52 20.76 10.93
CA VAL A 138 -18.96 19.36 10.71
C VAL A 138 -19.32 19.14 9.24
N THR A 139 -20.10 20.05 8.65
CA THR A 139 -20.53 19.95 7.25
C THR A 139 -19.34 19.97 6.28
N MET A 140 -18.33 20.78 6.56
CA MET A 140 -17.10 20.84 5.76
C MET A 140 -16.36 19.49 5.76
N GLU A 141 -16.16 18.89 6.94
CA GLU A 141 -15.50 17.59 7.03
C GLU A 141 -16.35 16.46 6.41
N GLU A 142 -17.69 16.50 6.55
CA GLU A 142 -18.59 15.55 5.89
C GLU A 142 -18.50 15.62 4.35
N ASN A 143 -18.39 16.82 3.79
CA ASN A 143 -18.22 17.00 2.35
C ASN A 143 -16.88 16.44 1.88
N LYS A 144 -15.79 16.76 2.58
CA LYS A 144 -14.44 16.22 2.30
C LYS A 144 -14.40 14.70 2.38
N LEU A 145 -15.08 14.12 3.38
CA LEU A 145 -15.25 12.67 3.51
C LEU A 145 -15.98 12.08 2.31
N GLY A 146 -17.00 12.76 1.80
CA GLY A 146 -17.73 12.36 0.59
C GLY A 146 -16.82 12.32 -0.64
N GLU A 147 -16.05 13.39 -0.88
CA GLU A 147 -15.12 13.50 -2.00
C GLU A 147 -14.08 12.37 -1.99
N ILE A 148 -13.46 12.12 -0.83
CA ILE A 148 -12.44 11.06 -0.69
C ILE A 148 -13.06 9.66 -0.88
N ARG A 149 -14.30 9.44 -0.45
CA ARG A 149 -14.98 8.15 -0.65
C ARG A 149 -15.31 7.91 -2.12
N ASP A 150 -15.72 8.94 -2.85
CA ASP A 150 -15.97 8.84 -4.29
C ASP A 150 -14.67 8.58 -5.06
N GLU A 151 -13.57 9.24 -4.67
CA GLU A 151 -12.23 8.99 -5.21
C GLU A 151 -11.76 7.55 -4.94
N LEU A 152 -11.88 7.09 -3.69
CA LEU A 152 -11.56 5.72 -3.30
C LEU A 152 -12.32 4.70 -4.17
N ALA A 153 -13.63 4.90 -4.34
CA ALA A 153 -14.46 4.00 -5.13
C ALA A 153 -14.05 3.96 -6.61
N TYR A 154 -13.66 5.11 -7.18
CA TYR A 154 -13.12 5.17 -8.52
C TYR A 154 -11.79 4.41 -8.63
N ASP A 155 -10.86 4.67 -7.71
CA ASP A 155 -9.52 4.09 -7.74
C ASP A 155 -9.55 2.56 -7.52
N GLU A 156 -10.42 2.06 -6.63
CA GLU A 156 -10.67 0.62 -6.47
C GLU A 156 -11.18 -0.01 -7.77
N ALA A 157 -12.15 0.63 -8.43
CA ALA A 157 -12.68 0.17 -9.72
C ALA A 157 -11.61 0.21 -10.81
N TRP A 158 -10.79 1.26 -10.83
CA TRP A 158 -9.67 1.41 -11.76
C TRP A 158 -8.69 0.25 -11.61
N VAL A 159 -8.29 -0.10 -10.39
CA VAL A 159 -7.37 -1.23 -10.12
C VAL A 159 -7.96 -2.55 -10.61
N VAL A 160 -9.25 -2.78 -10.39
CA VAL A 160 -9.95 -3.99 -10.86
C VAL A 160 -9.91 -4.10 -12.38
N GLU A 161 -10.18 -3.01 -13.10
CA GLU A 161 -10.13 -3.03 -14.58
C GLU A 161 -8.69 -3.13 -15.10
N ALA A 162 -7.74 -2.41 -14.50
CA ALA A 162 -6.33 -2.44 -14.87
C ALA A 162 -5.75 -3.86 -14.77
N LYS A 163 -6.07 -4.61 -13.70
CA LYS A 163 -5.65 -6.02 -13.54
C LYS A 163 -6.14 -6.93 -14.67
N LYS A 164 -7.27 -6.62 -15.32
CA LYS A 164 -7.80 -7.42 -16.44
C LYS A 164 -7.05 -7.17 -17.75
N ILE A 165 -6.42 -6.00 -17.89
CA ILE A 165 -5.63 -5.64 -19.08
C ILE A 165 -4.33 -6.46 -19.14
N ILE A 166 -3.77 -6.87 -17.99
CA ILE A 166 -2.56 -7.70 -17.93
C ILE A 166 -2.82 -9.07 -18.56
N THR A 167 -2.24 -9.27 -19.73
CA THR A 167 -2.38 -10.51 -20.51
C THR A 167 -1.34 -11.55 -20.14
N THR A 168 -0.13 -11.11 -19.80
CA THR A 168 1.01 -11.98 -19.52
C THR A 168 0.91 -12.57 -18.11
N ALA A 169 0.81 -13.89 -18.02
CA ALA A 169 0.50 -14.59 -16.78
C ALA A 169 1.49 -14.32 -15.63
N ARG A 170 2.79 -14.09 -15.93
CA ARG A 170 3.79 -13.83 -14.88
C ARG A 170 3.55 -12.50 -14.16
N TYR A 171 3.06 -11.48 -14.85
CA TYR A 171 2.86 -10.14 -14.27
C TYR A 171 1.63 -10.00 -13.38
N ARG A 172 0.63 -10.89 -13.52
CA ARG A 172 -0.60 -10.84 -12.71
C ARG A 172 -0.40 -10.98 -11.21
N ASN A 173 0.67 -11.64 -10.79
CA ASN A 173 0.98 -11.91 -9.37
C ASN A 173 2.45 -11.58 -9.08
N MET A 174 2.95 -10.51 -9.67
CA MET A 174 4.30 -10.03 -9.39
C MET A 174 4.43 -9.65 -7.90
N PRO A 175 5.49 -10.09 -7.20
CA PRO A 175 5.75 -9.69 -5.82
C PRO A 175 5.95 -8.18 -5.72
N LYS A 176 5.32 -7.53 -4.71
CA LYS A 176 5.44 -6.09 -4.47
C LYS A 176 6.89 -5.61 -4.41
N ARG A 177 7.76 -6.36 -3.73
CA ARG A 177 9.18 -6.06 -3.56
C ARG A 177 9.98 -5.97 -4.86
N HIS A 178 9.56 -6.67 -5.92
CA HIS A 178 10.33 -6.75 -7.15
C HIS A 178 10.42 -5.38 -7.85
N LEU A 179 9.38 -4.56 -7.71
CA LEU A 179 9.29 -3.24 -8.33
C LEU A 179 9.98 -2.13 -7.51
N GLU A 180 10.37 -2.41 -6.26
CA GLU A 180 11.03 -1.42 -5.38
C GLU A 180 12.43 -1.02 -5.86
N HIS A 181 13.07 -1.84 -6.70
CA HIS A 181 14.41 -1.58 -7.24
C HIS A 181 14.39 -0.89 -8.60
N TYR A 182 13.22 -0.70 -9.21
CA TYR A 182 13.08 -0.06 -10.50
C TYR A 182 12.72 1.41 -10.30
N ASP A 183 13.61 2.28 -10.77
CA ASP A 183 13.32 3.70 -10.91
C ASP A 183 12.46 3.91 -12.15
N PHE A 184 11.15 3.85 -11.95
CA PHE A 184 10.19 4.27 -12.95
C PHE A 184 10.15 5.80 -12.93
N ASN A 185 11.04 6.42 -13.72
CA ASN A 185 10.95 7.83 -14.14
C ASN A 185 9.74 8.03 -15.06
N VAL A 186 8.57 7.61 -14.61
CA VAL A 186 7.29 8.01 -15.19
C VAL A 186 7.04 9.33 -14.51
N ASP A 187 7.28 10.45 -15.22
CA ASP A 187 6.93 11.83 -14.83
C ASP A 187 5.54 11.82 -14.19
N ASP A 188 5.54 11.57 -12.90
CA ASP A 188 4.38 11.36 -12.10
C ASP A 188 4.00 12.77 -11.71
N GLY A 189 3.15 13.40 -12.53
CA GLY A 189 2.40 14.61 -12.15
C GLY A 189 1.51 14.45 -10.91
N TYR A 190 1.77 13.42 -10.10
CA TYR A 190 1.49 13.29 -8.68
C TYR A 190 2.60 13.93 -7.82
N GLU A 191 3.49 14.76 -8.37
CA GLU A 191 4.19 15.74 -7.55
C GLU A 191 3.13 16.46 -6.72
N ASN A 192 3.24 16.32 -5.41
CA ASN A 192 2.40 16.97 -4.41
C ASN A 192 2.19 18.44 -4.79
N GLU A 193 1.08 18.77 -5.46
CA GLU A 193 0.58 20.15 -5.54
C GLU A 193 0.18 20.71 -4.15
N HIS A 194 0.45 19.96 -3.07
CA HIS A 194 0.08 20.29 -1.71
C HIS A 194 1.22 20.27 -0.67
N ASP A 195 2.49 20.31 -1.09
CA ASP A 195 3.62 20.61 -0.17
C ASP A 195 4.21 22.01 -0.41
N CYS A 196 3.34 23.00 -0.64
CA CYS A 196 3.71 24.37 -0.34
C CYS A 196 3.45 24.61 1.15
N ASP A 197 4.35 24.09 2.00
CA ASP A 197 4.51 24.51 3.40
C ASP A 197 4.94 25.98 3.41
N CYS A 198 4.00 26.87 3.10
CA CYS A 198 4.11 28.31 3.36
C CYS A 198 3.56 28.60 4.76
N ASP A 199 4.07 27.90 5.76
CA ASP A 199 3.94 28.29 7.15
C ASP A 199 5.18 29.11 7.53
N ASP A 200 4.97 30.42 7.68
CA ASP A 200 5.89 31.43 8.22
C ASP A 200 7.14 31.77 7.37
N ASP A 201 7.00 32.72 6.45
CA ASP A 201 7.84 33.96 6.40
C ASP A 201 7.40 34.87 5.23
N GLU A 202 7.42 36.19 5.47
CA GLU A 202 6.90 37.27 4.60
C GLU A 202 7.66 37.48 3.26
N ASP A 203 7.98 36.45 2.48
CA ASP A 203 8.65 36.63 1.17
C ASP A 203 8.28 35.55 0.13
N CYS A 204 6.99 35.40 -0.18
CA CYS A 204 6.54 34.70 -1.38
C CYS A 204 6.73 35.58 -2.62
N CYS A 205 7.96 35.68 -3.11
CA CYS A 205 8.26 36.18 -4.44
C CYS A 205 8.87 35.06 -5.30
N ASP A 206 8.27 34.86 -6.48
CA ASP A 206 8.74 34.09 -7.63
C ASP A 206 8.41 32.58 -7.72
N CYS A 207 7.11 32.27 -7.75
CA CYS A 207 6.61 31.11 -8.51
C CYS A 207 5.71 31.56 -9.68
N LEU A 208 6.29 32.29 -10.63
CA LEU A 208 5.74 32.45 -11.98
C LEU A 208 6.88 32.52 -13.00
N THR A 209 7.28 31.38 -13.55
CA THR A 209 7.41 31.07 -15.00
C THR A 209 7.97 29.68 -15.20
#